data_AF-A0A497BJZ6-F1
#
_entry.id   AF-A0A497BJZ6-F1
#
_cell.length_a   1.000
_cell.length_b   1.000
_cell.length_c   1.000
_cell.angle_alpha   90.00
_cell.angle_beta   90.00
_cell.angle_gamma   90.00
#
_symmetry.space_group_name_H-M   'P 1'
#
loop_
_entity.id
_entity.type
_entity.pdbx_description
1 polymer ?
#
loop_
_entity_poly.entity_id
_entity_poly.type
_entity_poly.pdbx_seq_one_letter_code
_entity_poly.pdbx_strand_id
1 'polypeptide(L)'
;ALGPYKLSVHSGSDKFSIYPIIAQLAGDLVHLKTAGTSYLEALRALASIDPALFREILGFARVRYDADRATYHVSADPAKVPWPDQLSDVELAGVLDTFDGRQVLHVTFGSVLTARDPRGGYRFRERLLDALRADEEVYYATLEKHLGRHLAPFVEERE
;
A
#
# COMPACT_ATOMS: atom_id res chain seq x y z
N ALA A 1 -9.81 18.47 33.18
CA ALA A 1 -9.94 17.53 32.05
C ALA A 1 -9.82 18.33 30.75
N LEU A 2 -9.03 17.88 29.77
CA LEU A 2 -8.76 18.63 28.53
C LEU A 2 -9.73 18.25 27.37
N GLY A 3 -10.68 17.36 27.58
CA GLY A 3 -11.56 16.79 26.55
C GLY A 3 -12.99 17.37 26.51
N PRO A 4 -13.83 16.91 25.54
CA PRO A 4 -13.61 15.73 24.69
C PRO A 4 -12.77 16.02 23.43
N TYR A 5 -11.69 15.25 23.23
CA TYR A 5 -10.92 15.15 21.98
C TYR A 5 -10.66 13.68 21.65
N LYS A 6 -10.23 13.40 20.41
CA LYS A 6 -9.90 12.06 19.94
C LYS A 6 -8.40 11.90 19.75
N LEU A 7 -7.87 10.69 19.97
CA LEU A 7 -6.51 10.33 19.58
C LEU A 7 -6.45 10.12 18.06
N SER A 8 -5.64 10.91 17.37
CA SER A 8 -5.43 10.79 15.92
C SER A 8 -4.15 10.00 15.63
N VAL A 9 -4.28 8.82 15.05
CA VAL A 9 -3.17 7.92 14.73
C VAL A 9 -2.74 8.13 13.28
N HIS A 10 -1.63 8.86 13.11
CA HIS A 10 -1.00 9.11 11.81
C HIS A 10 -0.09 7.96 11.41
N SER A 11 0.14 7.78 10.09
CA SER A 11 0.83 6.60 9.55
C SER A 11 0.25 5.30 10.12
N GLY A 12 -1.06 5.31 10.35
CA GLY A 12 -1.75 4.37 11.21
C GLY A 12 -1.91 3.01 10.59
N SER A 13 -1.81 2.90 9.27
CA SER A 13 -1.88 1.64 8.54
C SER A 13 -0.81 0.63 8.97
N ASP A 14 -1.19 -0.64 9.01
CA ASP A 14 -0.36 -1.81 9.27
C ASP A 14 0.35 -1.80 10.63
N LYS A 15 -0.20 -1.05 11.59
CA LYS A 15 0.24 -1.03 12.99
C LYS A 15 -0.58 -2.03 13.82
N PHE A 16 -0.75 -3.25 13.29
CA PHE A 16 -1.65 -4.26 13.87
C PHE A 16 -1.34 -4.59 15.34
N SER A 17 -0.07 -4.53 15.75
CA SER A 17 0.33 -4.82 17.13
C SER A 17 -0.16 -3.79 18.16
N ILE A 18 -0.48 -2.57 17.75
CA ILE A 18 -0.91 -1.50 18.67
C ILE A 18 -2.41 -1.23 18.63
N TYR A 19 -3.14 -1.72 17.62
CA TYR A 19 -4.59 -1.48 17.53
C TYR A 19 -5.38 -1.98 18.75
N PRO A 20 -5.13 -3.20 19.29
CA PRO A 20 -5.85 -3.64 20.49
C PRO A 20 -5.60 -2.72 21.69
N ILE A 21 -4.36 -2.23 21.85
CA ILE A 21 -3.98 -1.32 22.92
C ILE A 21 -4.67 0.04 22.76
N ILE A 22 -4.67 0.61 21.54
CA ILE A 22 -5.34 1.87 21.24
C ILE A 22 -6.84 1.75 21.48
N ALA A 23 -7.46 0.69 20.97
CA ALA A 23 -8.87 0.43 21.17
C ALA A 23 -9.19 0.35 22.67
N GLN A 24 -8.40 -0.39 23.45
CA GLN A 24 -8.59 -0.52 24.90
C GLN A 24 -8.50 0.83 25.64
N LEU A 25 -7.52 1.67 25.31
CA LEU A 25 -7.26 2.89 26.06
C LEU A 25 -8.15 4.07 25.64
N ALA A 26 -8.56 4.12 24.38
CA ALA A 26 -9.27 5.26 23.80
C ALA A 26 -10.75 4.99 23.48
N GLY A 27 -11.17 3.73 23.46
CA GLY A 27 -12.52 3.34 23.06
C GLY A 27 -12.88 3.95 21.70
N ASP A 28 -14.02 4.63 21.63
CA ASP A 28 -14.54 5.25 20.41
C ASP A 28 -13.87 6.60 20.08
N LEU A 29 -13.00 7.13 20.96
CA LEU A 29 -12.34 8.42 20.77
C LEU A 29 -11.04 8.29 19.97
N VAL A 30 -11.11 7.58 18.85
CA VAL A 30 -9.98 7.32 17.95
C VAL A 30 -10.27 7.82 16.54
N HIS A 31 -9.23 8.28 15.86
CA HIS A 31 -9.24 8.55 14.43
C HIS A 31 -8.00 7.89 13.79
N LEU A 32 -8.21 6.78 13.10
CA LEU A 32 -7.15 6.03 12.42
C LEU A 32 -7.00 6.53 10.98
N LYS A 33 -5.81 7.02 10.62
CA LYS A 33 -5.51 7.47 9.25
C LYS A 33 -4.77 6.40 8.47
N THR A 34 -5.39 5.94 7.39
CA THR A 34 -4.76 5.15 6.32
C THR A 34 -4.73 5.98 5.03
N ALA A 35 -3.81 5.67 4.11
CA ALA A 35 -3.75 6.30 2.80
C ALA A 35 -3.00 5.39 1.82
N GLY A 36 -1.67 5.38 1.89
CA GLY A 36 -0.88 4.65 0.90
C GLY A 36 -1.00 3.13 0.95
N THR A 37 -1.63 2.54 1.98
CA THR A 37 -1.96 1.10 1.95
C THR A 37 -3.03 0.79 0.90
N SER A 38 -3.97 1.70 0.63
CA SER A 38 -4.96 1.50 -0.43
C SER A 38 -4.29 1.42 -1.80
N TYR A 39 -3.26 2.24 -2.04
CA TYR A 39 -2.43 2.13 -3.24
C TYR A 39 -1.67 0.79 -3.32
N LEU A 40 -1.17 0.29 -2.19
CA LEU A 40 -0.52 -1.02 -2.15
C LEU A 40 -1.49 -2.17 -2.43
N GLU A 41 -2.73 -2.09 -1.95
CA GLU A 41 -3.76 -3.09 -2.26
C GLU A 41 -4.27 -2.99 -3.71
N ALA A 42 -4.20 -1.79 -4.33
CA ALA A 42 -4.39 -1.63 -5.77
C ALA A 42 -3.28 -2.32 -6.56
N LEU A 43 -2.02 -2.19 -6.14
CA LEU A 43 -0.92 -2.94 -6.74
C LEU A 43 -1.06 -4.46 -6.49
N ARG A 44 -1.61 -4.87 -5.34
CA ARG A 44 -1.90 -6.29 -5.05
C ARG A 44 -2.91 -6.87 -6.03
N ALA A 45 -4.01 -6.15 -6.27
CA ALA A 45 -5.01 -6.52 -7.27
C ALA A 45 -4.38 -6.54 -8.67
N LEU A 46 -3.57 -5.54 -9.01
CA LEU A 46 -2.88 -5.48 -10.29
C LEU A 46 -1.97 -6.69 -10.54
N ALA A 47 -1.28 -7.20 -9.52
CA ALA A 47 -0.43 -8.37 -9.65
C ALA A 47 -1.17 -9.62 -10.16
N SER A 48 -2.49 -9.72 -9.92
CA SER A 48 -3.33 -10.79 -10.49
C SER A 48 -4.04 -10.40 -11.80
N ILE A 49 -4.40 -9.13 -11.98
CA ILE A 49 -5.13 -8.64 -13.17
C ILE A 49 -4.18 -8.47 -14.38
N ASP A 50 -3.05 -7.80 -14.17
CA ASP A 50 -2.02 -7.54 -15.18
C ASP A 50 -0.62 -7.71 -14.55
N PRO A 51 -0.16 -8.98 -14.42
CA PRO A 51 1.17 -9.30 -13.89
C PRO A 51 2.30 -8.57 -14.63
N ALA A 52 2.15 -8.37 -15.94
CA ALA A 52 3.15 -7.70 -16.77
C ALA A 52 3.30 -6.22 -16.38
N LEU A 53 2.20 -5.49 -16.21
CA LEU A 53 2.25 -4.11 -15.74
C LEU A 53 2.80 -4.03 -14.30
N PHE A 54 2.43 -4.96 -13.42
CA PHE A 54 3.00 -4.99 -12.08
C PHE A 54 4.53 -5.16 -12.11
N ARG A 55 5.06 -6.04 -12.97
CA ARG A 55 6.50 -6.24 -13.15
C ARG A 55 7.19 -4.94 -13.60
N GLU A 56 6.61 -4.21 -14.55
CA GLU A 56 7.13 -2.92 -14.99
C GLU A 56 7.20 -1.90 -13.84
N ILE A 57 6.11 -1.81 -13.04
CA ILE A 57 6.02 -0.91 -11.90
C ILE A 57 7.04 -1.29 -10.82
N LEU A 58 7.16 -2.58 -10.48
CA LEU A 58 8.13 -3.07 -9.49
C LEU A 58 9.56 -2.74 -9.89
N GLY A 59 9.94 -3.03 -11.13
CA GLY A 59 11.27 -2.70 -11.64
C GLY A 59 11.56 -1.19 -11.61
N PHE A 60 10.58 -0.38 -12.01
CA PHE A 60 10.70 1.07 -11.97
C PHE A 60 10.81 1.63 -10.54
N ALA A 61 9.95 1.16 -9.63
CA ALA A 61 9.95 1.55 -8.22
C ALA A 61 11.29 1.22 -7.55
N ARG A 62 11.82 0.02 -7.79
CA ARG A 62 13.11 -0.41 -7.24
C ARG A 62 14.25 0.53 -7.62
N VAL A 63 14.27 1.02 -8.87
CA VAL A 63 15.28 1.99 -9.35
C VAL A 63 15.02 3.40 -8.79
N ARG A 64 13.76 3.79 -8.59
CA ARG A 64 13.39 5.13 -8.10
C ARG A 64 13.51 5.32 -6.60
N TYR A 65 13.54 4.24 -5.82
CA TYR A 65 13.42 4.28 -4.37
C TYR A 65 14.37 5.27 -3.69
N ASP A 66 15.66 5.26 -4.04
CA ASP A 66 16.64 6.14 -3.38
C ASP A 66 16.35 7.64 -3.59
N ALA A 67 15.79 8.00 -4.74
CA ALA A 67 15.36 9.36 -5.00
C ALA A 67 14.05 9.69 -4.28
N ASP A 68 13.06 8.79 -4.35
CA ASP A 68 11.71 9.04 -3.86
C ASP A 68 11.59 8.96 -2.34
N ARG A 69 12.48 8.21 -1.67
CA ARG A 69 12.51 8.14 -0.21
C ARG A 69 12.94 9.44 0.46
N ALA A 70 13.47 10.42 -0.29
CA ALA A 70 13.97 11.68 0.28
C ALA A 70 12.92 12.44 1.11
N THR A 71 11.63 12.26 0.81
CA THR A 71 10.52 12.89 1.54
C THR A 71 9.85 11.96 2.56
N TYR A 72 10.41 10.76 2.80
CA TYR A 72 9.84 9.74 3.68
C TYR A 72 10.90 9.22 4.66
N HIS A 73 10.51 9.09 5.94
CA HIS A 73 11.38 8.44 6.93
C HIS A 73 11.18 6.92 6.88
N VAL A 74 11.81 6.28 5.89
CA VAL A 74 11.74 4.83 5.60
C VAL A 74 13.14 4.22 5.54
N SER A 75 13.22 2.90 5.72
CA SER A 75 14.49 2.17 5.88
C SER A 75 14.57 0.89 5.05
N ALA A 76 13.73 0.77 4.02
CA ALA A 76 13.79 -0.34 3.08
C ALA A 76 15.17 -0.43 2.43
N ASP A 77 15.61 -1.65 2.19
CA ASP A 77 16.79 -1.99 1.42
C ASP A 77 16.36 -2.53 0.03
N PRO A 78 16.54 -1.75 -1.06
CA PRO A 78 16.20 -2.19 -2.41
C PRO A 78 16.93 -3.46 -2.86
N ALA A 79 18.08 -3.78 -2.26
CA ALA A 79 18.82 -5.00 -2.58
C ALA A 79 18.08 -6.26 -2.11
N LYS A 80 17.21 -6.15 -1.09
CA LYS A 80 16.35 -7.24 -0.60
C LYS A 80 15.06 -7.40 -1.38
N VAL A 81 14.74 -6.45 -2.26
CA VAL A 81 13.58 -6.53 -3.13
C VAL A 81 13.97 -7.26 -4.42
N PRO A 82 13.34 -8.41 -4.73
CA PRO A 82 13.64 -9.16 -5.94
C PRO A 82 13.36 -8.33 -7.19
N TRP A 83 14.15 -8.55 -8.23
CA TRP A 83 13.83 -8.03 -9.55
C TRP A 83 12.63 -8.77 -10.14
N PRO A 84 11.82 -8.11 -10.98
CA PRO A 84 10.63 -8.73 -11.54
C PRO A 84 10.91 -10.04 -12.29
N ASP A 85 12.00 -10.12 -13.05
CA ASP A 85 12.39 -11.31 -13.83
C ASP A 85 12.77 -12.53 -12.98
N GLN A 86 12.96 -12.35 -11.67
CA GLN A 86 13.27 -13.42 -10.71
C GLN A 86 12.01 -14.07 -10.13
N LEU A 87 10.82 -13.53 -10.43
CA LEU A 87 9.55 -13.96 -9.85
C LEU A 87 8.66 -14.58 -10.92
N SER A 88 7.97 -15.67 -10.59
CA SER A 88 6.79 -16.12 -11.34
C SER A 88 5.58 -15.21 -11.08
N ASP A 89 4.55 -15.28 -11.91
CA ASP A 89 3.36 -14.42 -11.76
C ASP A 89 2.68 -14.61 -10.40
N VAL A 90 2.65 -15.84 -9.89
CA VAL A 90 2.03 -16.16 -8.58
C VAL A 90 2.84 -15.62 -7.39
N GLU A 91 4.13 -15.31 -7.58
CA GLU A 91 5.00 -14.79 -6.52
C GLU A 91 5.00 -13.25 -6.45
N LEU A 92 4.53 -12.56 -7.50
CA LEU A 92 4.57 -11.10 -7.60
C LEU A 92 3.89 -10.38 -6.43
N ALA A 93 2.68 -10.82 -6.08
CA ALA A 93 1.92 -10.23 -4.99
C ALA A 93 2.64 -10.37 -3.63
N GLY A 94 3.48 -11.40 -3.46
CA GLY A 94 4.24 -11.65 -2.24
C GLY A 94 5.26 -10.55 -1.91
N VAL A 95 5.68 -9.76 -2.89
CA VAL A 95 6.56 -8.60 -2.66
C VAL A 95 5.92 -7.59 -1.70
N LEU A 96 4.59 -7.43 -1.76
CA LEU A 96 3.83 -6.51 -0.91
C LEU A 96 3.70 -6.99 0.54
N ASP A 97 4.04 -8.24 0.82
CA ASP A 97 4.05 -8.83 2.16
C ASP A 97 5.40 -8.68 2.87
N THR A 98 6.45 -8.30 2.12
CA THR A 98 7.79 -8.05 2.67
C THR A 98 7.94 -6.61 3.16
N PHE A 99 8.70 -6.40 4.24
CA PHE A 99 8.98 -5.06 4.76
C PHE A 99 9.59 -4.14 3.69
N ASP A 100 10.62 -4.61 3.00
CA ASP A 100 11.36 -3.81 2.03
C ASP A 100 10.55 -3.55 0.76
N GLY A 101 9.94 -4.60 0.18
CA GLY A 101 9.16 -4.48 -1.04
C GLY A 101 7.95 -3.56 -0.87
N ARG A 102 7.28 -3.67 0.28
CA ARG A 102 6.12 -2.83 0.59
C ARG A 102 6.49 -1.36 0.75
N GLN A 103 7.61 -1.03 1.40
CA GLN A 103 8.09 0.35 1.51
C GLN A 103 8.58 0.91 0.16
N VAL A 104 9.30 0.12 -0.64
CA VAL A 104 9.76 0.52 -1.97
C VAL A 104 8.58 0.92 -2.85
N LEU A 105 7.54 0.08 -2.91
CA LEU A 105 6.34 0.38 -3.68
C LEU A 105 5.55 1.56 -3.09
N HIS A 106 5.47 1.66 -1.76
CA HIS A 106 4.71 2.72 -1.09
C HIS A 106 5.21 4.12 -1.41
N VAL A 107 6.52 4.37 -1.27
CA VAL A 107 7.06 5.73 -1.39
C VAL A 107 7.20 6.19 -2.84
N THR A 108 7.25 5.25 -3.78
CA THR A 108 7.45 5.53 -5.21
C THR A 108 6.14 5.77 -5.98
N PHE A 109 4.97 5.73 -5.31
CA PHE A 109 3.67 5.92 -5.94
C PHE A 109 3.60 7.20 -6.79
N GLY A 110 4.20 8.30 -6.31
CA GLY A 110 4.25 9.57 -7.02
C GLY A 110 4.92 9.43 -8.38
N SER A 111 6.15 8.89 -8.39
CA SER A 111 6.88 8.64 -9.63
C SER A 111 6.15 7.68 -10.56
N VAL A 112 5.52 6.61 -10.03
CA VAL A 112 4.74 5.67 -10.85
C VAL A 112 3.57 6.38 -11.53
N LEU A 113 2.82 7.19 -10.80
CA LEU A 113 1.64 7.87 -11.33
C LEU A 113 1.96 9.08 -12.22
N THR A 114 3.18 9.63 -12.15
CA THR A 114 3.58 10.79 -12.95
C THR A 114 4.63 10.51 -14.03
N ALA A 115 5.22 9.30 -14.06
CA ALA A 115 6.17 8.93 -15.10
C ALA A 115 5.57 9.12 -16.49
N ARG A 116 6.36 9.68 -17.40
CA ARG A 116 5.97 9.95 -18.78
C ARG A 116 6.67 9.00 -19.75
N ASP A 117 5.99 8.65 -20.83
CA ASP A 117 6.60 7.98 -21.97
C ASP A 117 7.26 9.00 -22.93
N PRO A 118 8.04 8.56 -23.94
CA PRO A 118 8.67 9.47 -24.90
C PRO A 118 7.69 10.29 -25.76
N ARG A 119 6.40 9.93 -25.79
CA ARG A 119 5.34 10.63 -26.52
C ARG A 119 4.60 11.63 -25.61
N GLY A 120 4.97 11.74 -24.33
CA GLY A 120 4.36 12.64 -23.34
C GLY A 120 3.14 12.05 -22.61
N GLY A 121 2.73 10.82 -22.93
CA GLY A 121 1.67 10.10 -22.23
C GLY A 121 2.10 9.67 -20.82
N TYR A 122 1.14 9.33 -19.96
CA TYR A 122 1.50 8.71 -18.67
C TYR A 122 1.94 7.26 -18.90
N ARG A 123 3.12 6.91 -18.40
CA ARG A 123 3.73 5.59 -18.63
C ARG A 123 2.93 4.45 -17.98
N PHE A 124 2.43 4.66 -16.75
CA PHE A 124 1.76 3.61 -15.97
C PHE A 124 0.34 3.98 -15.55
N ARG A 125 0.08 5.27 -15.27
CA ARG A 125 -1.14 5.73 -14.62
C ARG A 125 -2.42 5.26 -15.32
N GLU A 126 -2.52 5.46 -16.64
CA GLU A 126 -3.73 5.13 -17.38
C GLU A 126 -3.96 3.63 -17.40
N ARG A 127 -2.93 2.84 -17.76
CA ARG A 127 -2.97 1.37 -17.74
C ARG A 127 -3.34 0.81 -16.36
N LEU A 128 -2.79 1.38 -15.28
CA LEU A 128 -3.10 0.99 -13.90
C LEU A 128 -4.58 1.25 -13.57
N LEU A 129 -5.07 2.46 -13.85
CA LEU A 129 -6.46 2.82 -13.55
C LEU A 129 -7.43 2.02 -14.41
N ASP A 130 -7.11 1.77 -15.67
CA ASP A 130 -7.97 1.01 -16.57
C ASP A 130 -8.01 -0.48 -16.20
N ALA A 131 -6.89 -1.07 -15.80
CA ALA A 131 -6.86 -2.43 -15.26
C ALA A 131 -7.73 -2.58 -14.00
N LEU A 132 -7.62 -1.63 -13.06
CA LEU A 132 -8.42 -1.66 -11.84
C LEU A 132 -9.92 -1.41 -12.08
N ARG A 133 -10.28 -0.62 -13.10
CA ARG A 133 -11.69 -0.41 -13.48
C ARG A 133 -12.28 -1.60 -14.21
N ALA A 134 -11.46 -2.29 -15.01
CA ALA A 134 -11.90 -3.48 -15.74
C ALA A 134 -12.22 -4.66 -14.79
N ASP A 135 -11.59 -4.69 -13.62
CA ASP A 135 -11.79 -5.72 -12.59
C ASP A 135 -11.86 -5.11 -11.18
N GLU A 136 -12.87 -4.26 -10.97
CA GLU A 136 -13.04 -3.49 -9.74
C GLU A 136 -13.31 -4.37 -8.51
N GLU A 137 -13.99 -5.50 -8.71
CA GLU A 137 -14.34 -6.44 -7.64
C GLU A 137 -13.10 -7.09 -7.01
N VAL A 138 -12.07 -7.39 -7.82
CA VAL A 138 -10.78 -7.87 -7.28
C VAL A 138 -10.14 -6.81 -6.39
N TYR A 139 -10.19 -5.53 -6.76
CA TYR A 139 -9.67 -4.45 -5.92
C TYR A 139 -10.53 -4.20 -4.67
N TYR A 140 -11.85 -4.27 -4.78
CA TYR A 140 -12.74 -4.15 -3.62
C TYR A 140 -12.49 -5.27 -2.62
N ALA A 141 -12.33 -6.52 -3.09
CA ALA A 141 -12.01 -7.65 -2.22
C ALA A 141 -10.66 -7.48 -1.50
N THR A 142 -9.62 -6.94 -2.16
CA THR A 142 -8.33 -6.68 -1.49
C THR A 142 -8.46 -5.58 -0.44
N LEU A 143 -9.17 -4.49 -0.75
CA LEU A 143 -9.45 -3.41 0.19
C LEU A 143 -10.27 -3.87 1.39
N GLU A 144 -11.37 -4.60 1.17
CA GLU A 144 -12.27 -5.08 2.22
C GLU A 144 -11.50 -5.99 3.18
N LYS A 145 -10.74 -6.95 2.66
CA LYS A 145 -9.91 -7.83 3.48
C LYS A 145 -8.88 -7.03 4.30
N HIS A 146 -8.19 -6.10 3.67
CA HIS A 146 -7.09 -5.37 4.31
C HIS A 146 -7.60 -4.35 5.32
N LEU A 147 -8.55 -3.49 4.95
CA LEU A 147 -9.14 -2.48 5.83
C LEU A 147 -10.05 -3.12 6.90
N GLY A 148 -10.73 -4.22 6.60
CA GLY A 148 -11.49 -4.99 7.59
C GLY A 148 -10.59 -5.44 8.74
N ARG A 149 -9.38 -5.94 8.44
CA ARG A 149 -8.38 -6.27 9.47
C ARG A 149 -7.94 -5.05 10.31
N HIS A 150 -7.92 -3.85 9.73
CA HIS A 150 -7.62 -2.62 10.47
C HIS A 150 -8.74 -2.24 11.43
N LEU A 151 -9.99 -2.45 11.01
CA LEU A 151 -11.17 -2.09 11.78
C LEU A 151 -11.51 -3.12 12.87
N ALA A 152 -11.19 -4.40 12.68
CA ALA A 152 -11.57 -5.50 13.57
C ALA A 152 -11.34 -5.20 15.07
N PRO A 153 -10.17 -4.70 15.52
CA PRO A 153 -9.92 -4.42 16.94
C PRO A 153 -10.76 -3.28 17.54
N PHE A 154 -11.42 -2.47 16.70
CA PHE A 154 -12.22 -1.31 17.11
C PHE A 154 -13.73 -1.58 17.05
N VAL A 155 -14.16 -2.70 16.50
CA VAL A 155 -15.59 -3.05 16.32
C VAL A 155 -16.02 -4.26 17.14
N GLU A 156 -15.08 -4.99 17.75
CA GLU A 156 -15.43 -6.06 18.69
C GLU A 156 -16.22 -5.49 19.88
N GLU A 157 -17.43 -6.01 20.09
CA GLU A 157 -18.24 -5.72 21.26
C GLU A 157 -17.43 -6.07 22.52
N ARG A 158 -17.26 -5.07 23.38
CA ARG A 158 -16.60 -5.25 24.67
C ARG A 158 -17.63 -5.84 25.63
N GLU A 159 -17.47 -7.12 25.99
CA GLU A 159 -18.12 -7.70 27.18
C GLU A 159 -17.61 -7.05 28.48
#